data_AF-A0AAN4ZGX7-F1
#
_entry.id   AF-A0AAN4ZGX7-F1
#
_cell.length_a   1.000
_cell.length_b   1.000
_cell.length_c   1.000
_cell.angle_alpha   90.00
_cell.angle_beta   90.00
_cell.angle_gamma   90.00
#
_symmetry.space_group_name_H-M   'P 1'
#
loop_
_entity.id
_entity.type
_entity.pdbx_description
1 polymer ?
#
loop_
_entity_poly.entity_id
_entity_poly.type
_entity_poly.pdbx_seq_one_letter_code
_entity_poly.pdbx_strand_id
1 'polypeptide(L)'
;VMRCCCDMLEITTGAKIAAGVMVVLSILGSICIAKDNLQYPRTWEIVGGLGWFVLQIVVSILVFVAINKQRAPLMLPMLAFNILAVIISAFLFYQCLPVLFNFRIDGGSIVPLMLTLVVVSVLQVWFFTVFWNCYKHLKAIESNGVYGEV
;
A
#
# COMPACT_ATOMS: atom_id res chain seq x y z
N VAL A 1 27.70 -5.25 23.72
CA VAL A 1 27.67 -4.74 22.32
C VAL A 1 26.43 -3.87 22.17
N MET A 2 26.54 -2.55 22.35
CA MET A 2 25.47 -1.60 22.01
C MET A 2 25.35 -1.56 20.49
N ARG A 3 24.36 -2.23 19.91
CA ARG A 3 24.01 -2.07 18.49
C ARG A 3 23.41 -0.67 18.33
N CYS A 4 23.98 0.12 17.42
CA CYS A 4 23.60 1.50 17.16
C CYS A 4 22.09 1.65 16.89
N CYS A 5 21.41 2.48 17.66
CA CYS A 5 19.99 2.83 17.47
C CYS A 5 19.71 3.54 16.13
N CYS A 6 20.75 3.95 15.38
CA CYS A 6 20.61 4.68 14.12
C CYS A 6 19.97 3.83 13.00
N ASP A 7 20.33 2.53 12.90
CA ASP A 7 19.73 1.62 11.92
C ASP A 7 18.25 1.34 12.22
N MET A 8 17.89 1.27 13.50
CA MET A 8 16.49 1.10 13.92
C MET A 8 15.64 2.30 13.55
N LEU A 9 16.18 3.51 13.70
CA LEU A 9 15.47 4.75 13.40
C LEU A 9 15.23 4.91 11.90
N GLU A 10 16.18 4.55 11.05
CA GLU A 10 16.04 4.71 9.59
C GLU A 10 14.93 3.81 9.02
N ILE A 11 14.93 2.52 9.39
CA ILE A 11 13.96 1.54 8.86
C ILE A 11 12.55 1.80 9.39
N THR A 12 12.41 2.11 10.68
CA THR A 12 11.09 2.35 11.29
C THR A 12 10.50 3.70 10.89
N THR A 13 11.34 4.73 10.74
CA THR A 13 10.89 6.05 10.22
C THR A 13 10.45 5.93 8.77
N GLY A 14 11.20 5.19 7.95
CA GLY A 14 10.81 4.90 6.57
C GLY A 14 9.44 4.23 6.47
N ALA A 15 9.16 3.23 7.31
CA ALA A 15 7.86 2.57 7.34
C ALA A 15 6.71 3.49 7.79
N LYS A 16 6.95 4.39 8.76
CA LYS A 16 5.97 5.40 9.19
C LYS A 16 5.67 6.41 8.10
N ILE A 17 6.70 6.91 7.42
CA ILE A 17 6.54 7.84 6.29
C ILE A 17 5.79 7.15 5.16
N ALA A 18 6.17 5.92 4.81
CA ALA A 18 5.50 5.12 3.79
C ALA A 18 3.99 4.96 4.09
N ALA A 19 3.64 4.57 5.32
CA ALA A 19 2.25 4.46 5.74
C ALA A 19 1.49 5.80 5.64
N GLY A 20 2.11 6.90 6.07
CA GLY A 20 1.53 8.24 5.94
C GLY A 20 1.29 8.63 4.48
N VAL A 21 2.26 8.41 3.60
CA VAL A 21 2.15 8.69 2.16
C VAL A 21 1.03 7.85 1.54
N MET A 22 0.92 6.57 1.90
CA MET A 22 -0.17 5.71 1.44
C MET A 22 -1.55 6.25 1.79
N VAL A 23 -1.75 6.74 3.02
CA VAL A 23 -3.03 7.33 3.45
C VAL A 23 -3.35 8.59 2.64
N VAL A 24 -2.37 9.49 2.46
CA VAL A 24 -2.56 10.74 1.71
C VAL A 24 -2.92 10.44 0.25
N LEU A 25 -2.19 9.54 -0.41
CA LEU A 25 -2.48 9.14 -1.79
C LEU A 25 -3.88 8.56 -1.94
N SER A 26 -4.35 7.78 -0.97
CA SER A 26 -5.69 7.21 -1.02
C SER A 26 -6.79 8.24 -0.82
N ILE A 27 -6.58 9.24 0.05
CA ILE A 27 -7.52 10.36 0.19
C ILE A 27 -7.65 11.11 -1.14
N LEU A 28 -6.52 11.44 -1.79
CA LEU A 28 -6.51 12.10 -3.09
C LEU A 28 -7.21 11.27 -4.16
N GLY A 29 -6.94 9.95 -4.20
CA GLY A 29 -7.62 9.03 -5.12
C GLY A 29 -9.13 8.99 -4.92
N SER A 30 -9.61 8.95 -3.66
CA SER A 30 -11.03 8.98 -3.36
C SER A 30 -11.71 10.29 -3.78
N ILE A 31 -11.04 11.43 -3.64
CA ILE A 31 -11.56 12.73 -4.10
C ILE A 31 -11.73 12.73 -5.63
N CYS A 32 -10.76 12.20 -6.37
CA CYS A 32 -10.84 12.06 -7.82
C CYS A 32 -12.03 11.16 -8.23
N ILE A 33 -12.16 9.99 -7.62
CA ILE A 33 -13.25 9.04 -7.90
C ILE A 33 -14.63 9.62 -7.55
N ALA A 34 -14.73 10.37 -6.45
CA ALA A 34 -15.98 11.01 -6.05
C ALA A 34 -16.43 12.05 -7.08
N LYS A 35 -15.48 12.81 -7.68
CA LYS A 35 -15.78 13.79 -8.72
C LYS A 35 -16.35 13.14 -9.97
N ASP A 36 -15.79 12.00 -10.40
CA ASP A 36 -16.25 11.29 -11.60
C ASP A 36 -17.59 10.58 -11.37
N ASN A 37 -17.83 10.06 -10.15
CA ASN A 37 -19.09 9.38 -9.80
C ASN A 37 -20.31 10.30 -9.74
N LEU A 38 -20.14 11.62 -9.59
CA LEU A 38 -21.24 12.57 -9.69
C LEU A 38 -21.91 12.56 -11.07
N GLN A 39 -21.18 12.13 -12.10
CA GLN A 39 -21.66 12.15 -13.48
C GLN A 39 -22.34 10.83 -13.89
N TYR A 40 -21.92 9.70 -13.33
CA TYR A 40 -22.53 8.38 -13.59
C TYR A 40 -22.47 7.50 -12.32
N PRO A 41 -23.57 7.40 -11.54
CA PRO A 41 -23.52 6.70 -10.26
C PRO A 41 -23.42 5.18 -10.47
N ARG A 42 -22.23 4.60 -10.23
CA ARG A 42 -22.06 3.15 -10.06
C ARG A 42 -21.91 2.82 -8.59
N THR A 43 -23.02 2.43 -7.96
CA THR A 43 -23.10 2.13 -6.53
C THR A 43 -22.07 1.10 -6.06
N TRP A 44 -21.72 0.11 -6.87
CA TRP A 44 -20.73 -0.91 -6.53
C TRP A 44 -19.28 -0.39 -6.47
N GLU A 45 -18.92 0.62 -7.28
CA GLU A 45 -17.59 1.23 -7.26
C GLU A 45 -17.38 2.06 -5.99
N ILE A 46 -18.43 2.75 -5.53
CA ILE A 46 -18.41 3.55 -4.30
C ILE A 46 -18.28 2.64 -3.07
N VAL A 47 -19.08 1.58 -2.98
CA VAL A 47 -19.03 0.64 -1.84
C VAL A 47 -17.68 -0.07 -1.79
N GLY A 48 -17.17 -0.53 -2.94
CA GLY A 48 -15.85 -1.15 -3.03
C GLY A 48 -14.71 -0.19 -2.64
N GLY A 49 -14.76 1.04 -3.15
CA GLY A 49 -13.76 2.08 -2.86
C GLY A 49 -13.73 2.49 -1.40
N LEU A 50 -14.89 2.69 -0.76
CA LEU A 50 -14.98 3.02 0.66
C LEU A 50 -14.47 1.87 1.54
N GLY A 51 -14.84 0.63 1.22
CA GLY A 51 -14.36 -0.54 1.96
C GLY A 51 -12.84 -0.67 1.88
N TRP A 52 -12.27 -0.47 0.69
CA TRP A 52 -10.82 -0.47 0.48
C TRP A 52 -10.12 0.62 1.29
N PHE A 53 -10.68 1.83 1.32
CA PHE A 53 -10.16 2.96 2.06
C PHE A 53 -10.13 2.72 3.57
N VAL A 54 -11.24 2.22 4.13
CA VAL A 54 -11.33 1.88 5.55
C VAL A 54 -10.29 0.82 5.91
N LEU A 55 -10.19 -0.23 5.08
CA LEU A 55 -9.22 -1.30 5.32
C LEU A 55 -7.79 -0.77 5.28
N GLN A 56 -7.48 0.13 4.35
CA GLN A 56 -6.18 0.78 4.24
C GLN A 56 -5.81 1.63 5.47
N ILE A 57 -6.76 2.38 6.03
CA ILE A 57 -6.54 3.12 7.28
C ILE A 57 -6.24 2.15 8.42
N VAL A 58 -7.03 1.09 8.56
CA VAL A 58 -6.84 0.10 9.63
C VAL A 58 -5.46 -0.55 9.53
N VAL A 59 -5.03 -1.02 8.36
CA VAL A 59 -3.70 -1.62 8.20
C VAL A 59 -2.57 -0.61 8.41
N SER A 60 -2.77 0.66 8.05
CA SER A 60 -1.79 1.73 8.31
C SER A 60 -1.62 1.96 9.82
N ILE A 61 -2.72 2.00 10.58
CA ILE A 61 -2.67 2.09 12.05
C ILE A 61 -1.96 0.87 12.64
N LEU A 62 -2.22 -0.34 12.12
CA LEU A 62 -1.53 -1.55 12.56
C LEU A 62 -0.02 -1.48 12.37
N VAL A 63 0.48 -0.82 11.31
CA VAL A 63 1.93 -0.57 11.13
C VAL A 63 2.47 0.29 12.27
N PHE A 64 1.79 1.38 12.63
CA PHE A 64 2.21 2.22 13.76
C PHE A 64 2.23 1.44 15.08
N VAL A 65 1.20 0.63 15.33
CA VAL A 65 1.11 -0.21 16.53
C VAL A 65 2.19 -1.29 16.53
N ALA A 66 2.46 -1.93 15.39
CA ALA A 66 3.48 -2.97 15.24
C ALA A 66 4.88 -2.42 15.55
N ILE A 67 5.19 -1.22 15.05
CA ILE A 67 6.47 -0.54 15.31
C ILE A 67 6.57 -0.16 16.79
N ASN A 68 5.52 0.43 17.38
CA ASN A 68 5.54 0.86 18.77
C ASN A 68 5.62 -0.32 19.76
N LYS A 69 4.95 -1.44 19.47
CA LYS A 69 4.97 -2.64 20.31
C LYS A 69 6.12 -3.60 19.98
N GLN A 70 6.91 -3.32 18.93
CA GLN A 70 7.97 -4.19 18.41
C GLN A 70 7.52 -5.63 18.14
N ARG A 71 6.27 -5.82 17.70
CA ARG A 71 5.69 -7.14 17.43
C ARG A 71 5.59 -7.35 15.93
N ALA A 72 6.44 -8.24 15.39
CA ALA A 72 6.43 -8.62 13.99
C ALA A 72 5.08 -9.15 13.46
N PRO A 73 4.28 -9.97 14.20
CA PRO A 73 3.05 -10.52 13.64
C PRO A 73 2.00 -9.45 13.30
N LEU A 74 2.06 -8.26 13.92
CA LEU A 74 1.13 -7.17 13.61
C LEU A 74 1.42 -6.49 12.26
N MET A 75 2.59 -6.73 11.62
CA MET A 75 2.86 -6.23 10.27
C MET A 75 2.30 -7.14 9.16
N LEU A 76 1.92 -8.39 9.47
CA LEU A 76 1.41 -9.34 8.48
C LEU A 76 0.16 -8.85 7.74
N PRO A 77 -0.84 -8.23 8.40
CA PRO A 77 -2.02 -7.69 7.70
C PRO A 77 -1.65 -6.66 6.64
N MET A 78 -0.65 -5.81 6.90
CA MET A 78 -0.20 -4.80 5.94
C MET A 78 0.52 -5.42 4.73
N LEU A 79 1.33 -6.47 4.98
CA LEU A 79 1.99 -7.23 3.92
C LEU A 79 0.98 -7.96 3.04
N ALA A 80 0.01 -8.65 3.66
CA ALA A 80 -1.06 -9.33 2.95
C ALA A 80 -1.90 -8.34 2.13
N PHE A 81 -2.21 -7.18 2.69
CA PHE A 81 -2.93 -6.12 2.00
C PHE A 81 -2.15 -5.60 0.78
N ASN A 82 -0.85 -5.35 0.90
CA ASN A 82 -0.02 -4.93 -0.24
C ASN A 82 0.04 -6.00 -1.33
N ILE A 83 0.17 -7.28 -0.97
CA ILE A 83 0.15 -8.37 -1.96
C ILE A 83 -1.19 -8.40 -2.70
N LEU A 84 -2.31 -8.30 -1.97
CA LEU A 84 -3.64 -8.24 -2.56
C LEU A 84 -3.78 -7.02 -3.50
N ALA A 85 -3.26 -5.86 -3.09
CA ALA A 85 -3.28 -4.64 -3.90
C ALA A 85 -2.49 -4.80 -5.21
N VAL A 86 -1.34 -5.48 -5.17
CA VAL A 86 -0.53 -5.80 -6.36
C VAL A 86 -1.25 -6.77 -7.29
N ILE A 87 -1.92 -7.79 -6.74
CA ILE A 87 -2.69 -8.76 -7.56
C ILE A 87 -3.85 -8.04 -8.26
N ILE A 88 -4.59 -7.19 -7.53
CA ILE A 88 -5.68 -6.41 -8.11
C ILE A 88 -5.16 -5.44 -9.17
N SER A 89 -4.06 -4.74 -8.92
CA SER A 89 -3.49 -3.80 -9.91
C SER A 89 -2.99 -4.52 -11.16
N ALA A 90 -2.36 -5.69 -11.02
CA ALA A 90 -1.96 -6.53 -12.16
C ALA A 90 -3.16 -7.04 -12.96
N PHE A 91 -4.25 -7.44 -12.29
CA PHE A 91 -5.48 -7.87 -12.95
C PHE A 91 -6.13 -6.73 -13.74
N LEU A 92 -6.21 -5.53 -13.15
CA LEU A 92 -6.72 -4.33 -13.84
C LEU A 92 -5.84 -3.96 -15.05
N PHE A 93 -4.52 -4.06 -14.91
CA PHE A 93 -3.59 -3.85 -16.02
C PHE A 93 -3.83 -4.85 -17.15
N TYR A 94 -3.99 -6.13 -16.83
CA TYR A 94 -4.30 -7.17 -17.81
C TYR A 94 -5.62 -6.91 -18.54
N GLN A 95 -6.66 -6.46 -17.83
CA GLN A 95 -7.93 -6.08 -18.46
C GLN A 95 -7.80 -4.87 -19.40
N CYS A 96 -6.82 -3.99 -19.17
CA CYS A 96 -6.57 -2.85 -20.05
C CYS A 96 -5.69 -3.19 -21.27
N LEU A 97 -4.96 -4.32 -21.27
CA LEU A 97 -4.16 -4.76 -22.43
C LEU A 97 -4.95 -4.89 -23.75
N PRO A 98 -6.13 -5.52 -23.82
CA PRO A 98 -6.88 -5.61 -25.08
C PRO A 98 -7.35 -4.24 -25.58
N VAL A 99 -7.57 -3.27 -24.68
CA VAL A 99 -7.88 -1.88 -25.07
C VAL A 99 -6.67 -1.22 -25.71
N LEU A 100 -5.46 -1.45 -25.18
CA LEU A 100 -4.20 -0.99 -25.79
C LEU A 100 -3.97 -1.60 -27.18
N PHE A 101 -4.21 -2.89 -27.34
CA PHE A 101 -3.98 -3.58 -28.62
C PHE A 101 -5.05 -3.23 -29.67
N ASN A 102 -6.28 -2.92 -29.25
CA ASN A 102 -7.35 -2.50 -30.15
C ASN A 102 -7.40 -0.99 -30.41
N PHE A 103 -6.36 -0.23 -30.00
CA PHE A 103 -6.34 1.23 -30.17
C PHE A 103 -6.24 1.64 -31.63
N ARG A 104 -7.42 1.68 -32.25
CA ARG A 104 -7.80 2.66 -33.25
C ARG A 104 -7.71 4.04 -32.60
N ILE A 105 -7.02 4.96 -33.26
CA ILE A 105 -6.68 6.32 -32.81
C ILE A 105 -7.94 7.20 -32.76
N ASP A 106 -8.90 6.88 -31.89
CA ASP A 106 -10.09 7.70 -31.68
C ASP A 106 -9.94 8.49 -30.37
N GLY A 107 -8.95 9.39 -30.33
CA GLY A 107 -8.89 10.63 -29.53
C GLY A 107 -9.02 10.59 -27.98
N GLY A 108 -9.40 9.48 -27.37
CA GLY A 108 -9.57 9.34 -25.92
C GLY A 108 -8.23 9.17 -25.22
N SER A 109 -7.93 10.05 -24.27
CA SER A 109 -6.65 10.09 -23.56
C SER A 109 -6.51 8.88 -22.61
N ILE A 110 -6.09 7.72 -23.14
CA ILE A 110 -5.81 6.49 -22.36
C ILE A 110 -4.39 6.48 -21.79
N VAL A 111 -3.50 7.31 -22.36
CA VAL A 111 -2.14 7.57 -21.87
C VAL A 111 -2.07 7.92 -20.36
N PRO A 112 -2.87 8.86 -19.81
CA PRO A 112 -2.82 9.17 -18.39
C PRO A 112 -3.21 8.00 -17.48
N LEU A 113 -4.14 7.14 -17.90
CA LEU A 113 -4.58 5.99 -17.11
C LEU A 113 -3.48 4.93 -17.01
N MET A 114 -2.80 4.65 -18.13
CA MET A 114 -1.66 3.74 -18.17
C MET A 114 -0.48 4.22 -17.33
N LEU A 115 -0.14 5.52 -17.46
CA LEU A 115 0.92 6.12 -16.66
C LEU A 115 0.60 6.02 -15.16
N THR A 116 -0.64 6.29 -14.79
CA THR A 116 -1.10 6.18 -13.40
C THR A 116 -0.98 4.76 -12.87
N LEU A 117 -1.41 3.75 -13.64
CA LEU A 117 -1.29 2.35 -13.24
C LEU A 117 0.16 1.93 -13.02
N VAL A 118 1.07 2.30 -13.93
CA VAL A 118 2.50 1.99 -13.81
C VAL A 118 3.10 2.63 -12.55
N VAL A 119 2.82 3.91 -12.31
CA VAL A 119 3.31 4.63 -11.12
C VAL A 119 2.78 3.97 -9.84
N VAL A 120 1.49 3.62 -9.80
CA VAL A 120 0.90 2.95 -8.64
C VAL A 120 1.54 1.59 -8.39
N SER A 121 1.77 0.78 -9.42
CA SER A 121 2.44 -0.52 -9.28
C SER A 121 3.88 -0.37 -8.76
N VAL A 122 4.65 0.59 -9.27
CA VAL A 122 6.01 0.87 -8.79
C VAL A 122 5.99 1.28 -7.31
N LEU A 123 5.07 2.15 -6.91
CA LEU A 123 4.92 2.56 -5.52
C LEU A 123 4.52 1.38 -4.61
N GLN A 124 3.62 0.50 -5.06
CA GLN A 124 3.23 -0.69 -4.31
C GLN A 124 4.41 -1.65 -4.06
N VAL A 125 5.25 -1.88 -5.07
CA VAL A 125 6.46 -2.70 -4.92
C VAL A 125 7.44 -2.05 -3.95
N TRP A 126 7.60 -0.73 -4.03
CA TRP A 126 8.44 0.02 -3.10
C TRP A 126 7.92 -0.09 -1.66
N PHE A 127 6.63 0.13 -1.44
CA PHE A 127 5.99 -0.03 -0.13
C PHE A 127 6.15 -1.44 0.42
N PHE A 128 5.92 -2.46 -0.42
CA PHE A 128 6.14 -3.85 -0.04
C PHE A 128 7.57 -4.09 0.43
N THR A 129 8.56 -3.56 -0.29
CA THR A 129 9.97 -3.69 0.07
C THR A 129 10.28 -3.05 1.42
N VAL A 130 9.75 -1.85 1.68
CA VAL A 130 9.90 -1.14 2.96
C VAL A 130 9.28 -1.94 4.10
N PHE A 131 8.03 -2.40 3.95
CA PHE A 131 7.34 -3.15 5.00
C PHE A 131 7.95 -4.54 5.21
N TRP A 132 8.42 -5.21 4.15
CA TRP A 132 9.10 -6.49 4.25
C TRP A 132 10.41 -6.38 5.02
N ASN A 133 11.22 -5.35 4.73
CA ASN A 133 12.46 -5.08 5.45
C ASN A 133 12.19 -4.77 6.92
N CYS A 134 11.17 -3.97 7.21
CA CYS A 134 10.75 -3.66 8.58
C CYS A 134 10.24 -4.92 9.32
N TYR A 135 9.44 -5.77 8.68
CA TYR A 135 8.99 -7.05 9.23
C TYR A 135 10.17 -7.98 9.54
N LYS A 136 11.11 -8.14 8.60
CA LYS A 136 12.31 -8.97 8.80
C LYS A 136 13.15 -8.45 9.97
N HIS A 137 13.26 -7.12 10.09
CA HIS A 137 13.97 -6.48 11.19
C HIS A 137 13.29 -6.74 12.54
N LEU A 138 11.98 -6.51 12.65
CA LEU A 138 11.22 -6.79 13.88
C LEU A 138 11.28 -8.27 14.26
N LYS A 139 11.19 -9.18 13.28
CA LYS A 139 11.31 -10.61 13.51
C LYS A 139 12.68 -11.00 14.03
N ALA A 140 13.75 -10.36 13.51
CA ALA A 140 15.11 -10.58 14.00
C ALA A 140 15.31 -10.03 15.43
N ILE A 141 14.66 -8.92 15.79
CA ILE A 141 14.67 -8.41 17.17
C ILE A 141 13.93 -9.40 18.08
N GLU A 142 12.75 -9.86 17.69
CA GLU A 142 11.95 -10.82 18.45
C GLU A 142 12.68 -12.17 18.64
N SER A 143 13.36 -12.68 17.61
CA SER A 143 14.12 -13.93 17.69
C SER A 143 15.43 -13.80 18.48
N ASN A 144 16.06 -12.63 18.46
CA ASN A 144 17.27 -12.37 19.27
C ASN A 144 16.92 -11.99 20.72
N GLY A 145 15.67 -11.59 20.97
CA GLY A 145 15.12 -11.15 22.25
C GLY A 145 14.24 -12.20 22.93
N VAL A 146 14.54 -13.49 22.76
CA VAL A 146 13.96 -14.57 23.57
C VAL A 146 14.16 -14.21 25.07
N TYR A 147 13.07 -13.81 25.73
CA TYR A 147 12.90 -13.66 27.18
C TYR A 147 13.89 -12.74 27.94
N GLY A 148 13.84 -11.44 27.66
CA GLY A 148 14.08 -10.44 28.72
C GLY A 148 12.77 -10.14 29.45
N GLU A 149 12.37 -11.02 30.34
CA GLU A 149 11.40 -10.83 31.45
C GLU A 149 10.18 -9.91 31.19
N VAL A 150 9.02 -10.49 30.87
CA VAL A 150 7.75 -10.27 31.60
C VAL A 150 6.88 -11.52 31.49
#